data_AF-A0A1Y1S5T0-F1
#
_entry.id   AF-A0A1Y1S5T0-F1
#
_cell.length_a   1.000
_cell.length_b   1.000
_cell.length_c   1.000
_cell.angle_alpha   90.00
_cell.angle_beta   90.00
_cell.angle_gamma   90.00
#
_symmetry.space_group_name_H-M   'P 1'
#
loop_
_entity.id
_entity.type
_entity.pdbx_description
1 polymer ?
#
loop_
_entity_poly.entity_id
_entity_poly.type
_entity_poly.pdbx_seq_one_letter_code
_entity_poly.pdbx_strand_id
1 'polypeptide(L)'
;MNNKQPKNVLVIAKVIDCDLENYPIAIDTVPKDKEYDLLVYVDYRFNLDMIYPYSIANAEIWYERGDTVDCGVMERAFEHYRTCEIREGK
;
A
#
# COMPACT_ATOMS: atom_id res chain seq x y z
N MET A 1 -3.74 -9.83 -20.42
CA MET A 1 -3.29 -8.83 -19.43
C MET A 1 -3.36 -9.49 -18.07
N ASN A 2 -2.32 -9.42 -17.25
CA ASN A 2 -2.34 -10.01 -15.91
C ASN A 2 -3.27 -9.19 -15.02
N ASN A 3 -4.39 -9.77 -14.58
CA ASN A 3 -5.29 -9.19 -13.56
C ASN A 3 -4.68 -9.32 -12.15
N LYS A 4 -3.44 -8.88 -11.97
CA LYS A 4 -2.77 -8.90 -10.67
C LYS A 4 -3.41 -7.82 -9.79
N GLN A 5 -3.99 -8.17 -8.64
CA GLN A 5 -4.61 -7.20 -7.73
C GLN A 5 -4.11 -7.47 -6.30
N PRO A 6 -3.80 -6.44 -5.50
CA PRO A 6 -3.47 -6.67 -4.10
C PRO A 6 -4.73 -7.13 -3.35
N LYS A 7 -4.59 -8.10 -2.44
CA LYS A 7 -5.67 -8.60 -1.59
C LYS A 7 -5.72 -7.85 -0.27
N ASN A 8 -4.55 -7.59 0.31
CA ASN A 8 -4.37 -6.83 1.55
C ASN A 8 -3.53 -5.58 1.28
N VAL A 9 -4.10 -4.42 1.56
CA VAL A 9 -3.43 -3.12 1.42
C VAL A 9 -3.34 -2.44 2.78
N LEU A 10 -2.18 -1.88 3.09
CA LEU A 10 -1.99 -1.00 4.22
C LEU A 10 -1.79 0.43 3.70
N VAL A 11 -2.57 1.38 4.21
CA VAL A 11 -2.44 2.81 3.90
C VAL A 11 -1.91 3.53 5.15
N ILE A 12 -0.77 4.17 5.02
CA ILE A 12 -0.16 4.99 6.07
C ILE A 12 -0.02 6.41 5.52
N ALA A 13 -0.83 7.32 6.06
CA ALA A 13 -0.81 8.73 5.71
C ALA A 13 -1.37 9.57 6.88
N LYS A 14 -1.12 10.87 6.84
CA LYS A 14 -1.68 11.81 7.81
C LYS A 14 -3.15 12.10 7.55
N VAL A 15 -3.54 12.18 6.27
CA VAL A 15 -4.91 12.42 5.82
C VAL A 15 -5.28 11.40 4.75
N ILE A 16 -6.48 10.85 4.85
CA ILE A 16 -7.07 9.97 3.84
C ILE A 16 -8.30 10.69 3.30
N ASP A 17 -8.21 11.15 2.06
CA ASP A 17 -9.26 11.84 1.31
C ASP A 17 -9.67 10.98 0.11
N CYS A 18 -9.96 9.71 0.41
CA CYS A 18 -10.52 8.77 -0.54
C CYS A 18 -11.47 7.84 0.19
N ASP A 19 -12.59 7.53 -0.45
CA ASP A 19 -13.54 6.56 0.06
C ASP A 19 -13.01 5.15 -0.17
N LEU A 20 -12.31 4.64 0.86
CA LEU A 20 -11.66 3.33 0.82
C LEU A 20 -12.66 2.17 0.72
N GLU A 21 -13.93 2.37 1.10
CA GLU A 21 -14.97 1.33 1.07
C GLU A 21 -15.41 0.99 -0.37
N ASN A 22 -15.15 1.87 -1.33
CA ASN A 22 -15.46 1.64 -2.73
C ASN A 22 -14.52 0.62 -3.40
N TYR A 23 -13.39 0.28 -2.77
CA TYR A 23 -12.49 -0.72 -3.31
C TYR A 23 -12.87 -2.13 -2.83
N PRO A 24 -13.03 -3.12 -3.73
CA PRO A 24 -13.43 -4.48 -3.38
C PRO A 24 -12.25 -5.31 -2.81
N ILE A 25 -11.40 -4.70 -1.96
CA ILE A 25 -10.21 -5.31 -1.36
C ILE A 25 -10.08 -4.90 0.11
N ALA A 26 -9.32 -5.65 0.90
CA ALA A 26 -9.12 -5.32 2.30
C ALA A 26 -8.08 -4.20 2.43
N ILE A 27 -8.54 -3.00 2.84
CA ILE A 27 -7.67 -1.85 3.11
C ILE A 27 -7.68 -1.57 4.62
N ASP A 28 -6.49 -1.57 5.21
CA ASP A 28 -6.29 -1.14 6.59
C ASP A 28 -5.56 0.20 6.63
N THR A 29 -5.87 1.02 7.63
CA THR A 29 -5.18 2.28 7.93
C THR A 29 -4.28 2.18 9.17
N VAL A 30 -4.29 1.00 9.80
CA VAL A 30 -3.48 0.63 10.95
C VAL A 30 -2.96 -0.80 10.71
N PRO A 31 -1.65 -1.06 10.95
CA PRO A 31 -1.10 -2.40 10.77
C PRO A 31 -1.83 -3.47 11.60
N LYS A 32 -2.01 -4.65 11.02
CA LYS A 32 -2.57 -5.85 11.67
C LYS A 32 -1.60 -7.03 11.55
N ASP A 33 -1.88 -8.07 12.34
CA ASP A 33 -1.16 -9.35 12.29
C ASP A 33 -1.59 -10.19 11.06
N LYS A 34 -1.13 -9.75 9.87
CA LYS A 34 -1.31 -10.42 8.59
C LYS A 34 -0.29 -9.91 7.57
N GLU A 35 -0.11 -10.63 6.47
CA GLU A 35 0.72 -10.18 5.35
C GLU A 35 -0.04 -9.21 4.44
N TYR A 36 0.63 -8.11 4.10
CA TYR A 36 0.18 -7.13 3.13
C TYR A 36 0.84 -7.36 1.77
N ASP A 37 0.07 -7.21 0.70
CA ASP A 37 0.57 -7.28 -0.66
C ASP A 37 1.12 -5.92 -1.13
N LEU A 38 0.52 -4.83 -0.64
CA LEU A 38 0.86 -3.46 -0.99
C LEU A 38 0.79 -2.55 0.24
N LEU A 39 1.84 -1.76 0.44
CA LEU A 39 1.88 -0.63 1.36
C LEU A 39 1.79 0.68 0.55
N VAL A 40 0.79 1.51 0.84
CA VAL A 40 0.68 2.89 0.35
C VAL A 40 1.13 3.81 1.47
N TYR A 41 2.31 4.40 1.32
CA TYR A 41 2.92 5.27 2.34
C TYR A 41 3.08 6.69 1.81
N VAL A 42 2.39 7.64 2.44
CA VAL A 42 2.45 9.06 2.07
C VAL A 42 2.96 9.87 3.25
N ASP A 43 4.17 10.40 3.09
CA ASP A 43 4.85 11.22 4.10
C ASP A 43 5.92 12.10 3.43
N TYR A 44 6.22 13.26 4.01
CA TYR A 44 7.30 14.14 3.56
C TYR A 44 8.69 13.51 3.69
N ARG A 45 8.85 12.54 4.60
CA ARG A 45 10.08 11.78 4.76
C ARG A 45 9.77 10.30 4.76
N PHE A 46 10.52 9.53 3.96
CA PHE A 46 10.45 8.09 4.07
C PHE A 46 11.08 7.65 5.39
N ASN A 47 10.25 7.33 6.39
CA ASN A 47 10.71 6.78 7.65
C ASN A 47 9.78 5.65 8.11
N LEU A 48 10.14 4.43 7.75
CA LEU A 48 9.35 3.26 8.08
C LEU A 48 9.78 2.71 9.45
N ASP A 49 9.22 3.28 10.52
CA ASP A 49 9.43 2.78 11.89
C ASP A 49 8.48 1.60 12.13
N MET A 50 8.97 0.39 11.87
CA MET A 50 8.12 -0.80 11.77
C MET A 50 7.91 -1.48 13.13
N ILE A 51 6.73 -1.28 13.72
CA ILE A 51 6.25 -2.09 14.86
C ILE A 51 5.98 -3.55 14.43
N TYR A 52 5.66 -3.79 13.15
CA TYR A 52 5.33 -5.12 12.60
C TYR A 52 6.14 -5.43 11.33
N PRO A 53 7.44 -5.74 11.46
CA PRO A 53 8.33 -5.99 10.32
C PRO A 53 7.87 -7.17 9.44
N TYR A 54 7.23 -8.17 10.03
CA TYR A 54 6.77 -9.36 9.31
C TYR A 54 5.59 -9.06 8.38
N SER A 55 4.64 -8.21 8.79
CA SER A 55 3.41 -7.94 8.05
C SER A 55 3.65 -7.33 6.67
N ILE A 56 4.77 -6.62 6.48
CA ILE A 56 5.08 -5.92 5.22
C ILE A 56 6.41 -6.39 4.60
N ALA A 57 6.99 -7.48 5.11
CA ALA A 57 8.30 -7.98 4.66
C ALA A 57 8.34 -8.27 3.14
N ASN A 58 7.22 -8.73 2.57
CA ASN A 58 7.07 -9.05 1.15
C ASN A 58 6.14 -8.07 0.42
N ALA A 59 5.69 -6.99 1.08
CA ALA A 59 4.78 -6.04 0.48
C ALA A 59 5.50 -5.21 -0.59
N GLU A 60 4.84 -4.98 -1.71
CA GLU A 60 5.24 -3.90 -2.61
C GLU A 60 5.02 -2.56 -1.90
N ILE A 61 5.92 -1.59 -2.09
CA ILE A 61 5.82 -0.31 -1.40
C ILE A 61 5.62 0.80 -2.44
N TRP A 62 4.45 1.45 -2.40
CA TRP A 62 4.22 2.74 -3.03
C TRP A 62 4.54 3.84 -2.03
N TYR A 63 5.55 4.66 -2.31
CA TYR A 63 5.87 5.84 -1.52
C TYR A 63 5.65 7.11 -2.33
N GLU A 64 4.92 8.07 -1.77
CA GLU A 64 4.75 9.41 -2.34
C GLU A 64 4.99 10.48 -1.27
N ARG A 65 5.60 11.60 -1.69
CA ARG A 65 5.83 12.73 -0.79
C ARG A 65 4.57 13.57 -0.65
N GLY A 66 4.05 13.68 0.56
CA GLY A 66 2.90 14.51 0.87
C GLY A 66 2.30 14.18 2.23
N ASP A 67 1.09 14.68 2.48
CA ASP A 67 0.31 14.41 3.71
C ASP A 67 -0.99 13.62 3.44
N THR A 68 -1.45 13.61 2.18
CA THR A 68 -2.80 13.16 1.82
C THR A 68 -2.75 12.01 0.84
N VAL A 69 -3.53 10.96 1.12
CA VAL A 69 -3.89 9.92 0.15
C VAL A 69 -5.26 10.28 -0.43
N ASP A 70 -5.29 10.69 -1.69
CA ASP A 70 -6.52 10.82 -2.48
C ASP A 70 -6.74 9.56 -3.35
N CYS A 71 -7.88 9.48 -4.04
CA CYS A 71 -8.16 8.33 -4.89
C CYS A 71 -7.19 8.20 -6.08
N GLY A 72 -6.59 9.31 -6.52
CA GLY A 72 -5.54 9.28 -7.55
C GLY A 72 -4.26 8.60 -7.07
N VAL A 73 -3.86 8.84 -5.81
CA VAL A 73 -2.73 8.12 -5.18
C VAL A 73 -3.03 6.62 -5.13
N MET A 74 -4.24 6.24 -4.72
CA MET A 74 -4.66 4.83 -4.66
C MET A 74 -4.63 4.16 -6.04
N GLU A 75 -5.17 4.82 -7.07
CA GLU A 75 -5.16 4.31 -8.44
C GLU A 75 -3.75 4.10 -8.97
N ARG A 76 -2.84 5.07 -8.74
CA ARG A 76 -1.42 4.95 -9.13
C ARG A 76 -0.72 3.81 -8.40
N ALA A 77 -0.97 3.66 -7.10
CA ALA A 77 -0.39 2.57 -6.32
C ALA A 77 -0.87 1.18 -6.80
N PHE A 78 -2.14 1.05 -7.16
CA PHE A 78 -2.68 -0.20 -7.70
C PHE A 78 -2.19 -0.50 -9.12
N GLU A 79 -2.00 0.52 -9.95
CA GLU A 79 -1.40 0.37 -11.27
C GLU A 79 0.09 -0.04 -11.16
N HIS A 80 0.83 0.58 -10.24
CA HIS A 80 2.19 0.19 -9.90
C HIS A 80 2.26 -1.30 -9.50
N TYR A 81 1.44 -1.72 -8.55
CA TYR A 81 1.39 -3.12 -8.11
C TYR A 81 1.11 -4.10 -9.27
N ARG A 82 0.21 -3.72 -10.18
CA ARG A 82 -0.17 -4.49 -11.38
C ARG A 82 0.99 -4.70 -12.34
N THR A 83 1.86 -3.71 -12.46
CA THR A 83 2.98 -3.71 -13.40
C THR A 83 4.27 -4.29 -12.81
N CYS A 84 4.41 -4.32 -11.47
CA CYS A 84 5.56 -4.94 -10.82
C CYS A 84 5.62 -6.46 -11.04
N GLU A 85 6.79 -6.92 -11.49
CA GLU A 85 7.16 -8.34 -11.42
C GLU A 85 7.20 -8.79 -9.95
N ILE A 86 6.59 -9.93 -9.61
CA ILE A 86 6.81 -10.54 -8.29
C ILE A 86 8.26 -11.07 -8.31
N ARG A 87 9.16 -10.38 -7.62
CA ARG A 87 10.55 -10.82 -7.45
C ARG A 87 10.68 -11.46 -6.07
N GLU A 88 10.52 -12.77 -5.98
CA GLU A 88 10.66 -13.53 -4.72
C GLU A 88 12.13 -13.69 -4.26
N GLY A 89 13.03 -12.77 -4.65
CA GLY A 89 14.46 -13.03 -4.57
C GLY A 89 14.87 -14.21 -5.47
N LYS A 90 16.17 -14.52 -5.52
CA LYS A 90 16.68 -15.76 -6.09
C LYS A 90 17.27 -16.60 -4.96
#